data_AF-A0A969L352-F1
#
_entry.id   AF-A0A969L352-F1
#
_cell.length_a   1.000
_cell.length_b   1.000
_cell.length_c   1.000
_cell.angle_alpha   90.00
_cell.angle_beta   90.00
_cell.angle_gamma   90.00
#
_symmetry.space_group_name_H-M   'P 1'
#
loop_
_entity.id
_entity.type
_entity.pdbx_description
1 polymer ?
#
loop_
_entity_poly.entity_id
_entity_poly.type
_entity_poly.pdbx_seq_one_letter_code
_entity_poly.pdbx_strand_id
1 'polypeptide(L)'
;MSVSLPAQVERLRLTTPDGIETALTPAAGRVSLPPATQPGLYTLTSEAADGKVESTRFAVNFFNPVESTIAPQPELDLTAPAETNPLAASLPPAHQEWWRPLALGALILLVIEWLVYQRSVLFKYWYGIKATPRK
;
A
#
# COMPACT_ATOMS: atom_id res chain seq x y z
N MET A 1 13.08 -4.46 -4.15
CA MET A 1 12.96 -4.09 -2.71
C MET A 1 14.31 -4.35 -2.05
N SER A 2 14.80 -3.43 -1.22
CA SER A 2 16.10 -3.59 -0.53
C SER A 2 15.89 -3.79 0.96
N VAL A 3 16.48 -4.86 1.52
CA VAL A 3 16.43 -5.15 2.96
C VAL A 3 17.79 -4.84 3.59
N SER A 4 17.79 -4.19 4.76
CA SER A 4 19.00 -3.94 5.53
C SER A 4 19.37 -5.18 6.32
N LEU A 5 20.64 -5.58 6.28
CA LEU A 5 21.11 -6.78 6.96
C LEU A 5 21.79 -6.40 8.29
N PRO A 6 21.69 -7.25 9.33
CA PRO A 6 22.58 -7.13 10.47
C PRO A 6 24.04 -7.27 10.02
N ALA A 7 24.96 -6.69 10.80
CA ALA A 7 26.38 -6.77 10.47
C ALA A 7 26.84 -8.24 10.43
N GLN A 8 27.59 -8.62 9.38
CA GLN A 8 28.26 -9.92 9.18
C GLN A 8 27.44 -11.08 8.59
N VAL A 9 26.40 -10.81 7.79
CA VAL A 9 25.75 -11.86 6.98
C VAL A 9 26.62 -12.26 5.78
N GLU A 10 27.08 -13.52 5.72
CA GLU A 10 27.88 -14.06 4.62
C GLU A 10 27.03 -14.71 3.53
N ARG A 11 25.96 -15.41 3.93
CA ARG A 11 25.06 -16.09 3.00
C ARG A 11 23.62 -15.71 3.28
N LEU A 12 22.90 -15.41 2.20
CA LEU A 12 21.46 -15.23 2.21
C LEU A 12 20.80 -16.22 1.28
N ARG A 13 19.69 -16.79 1.74
CA ARG A 13 18.81 -17.63 0.94
C ARG A 13 17.41 -17.09 1.03
N LEU A 14 16.78 -16.91 -0.12
CA LEU A 14 15.36 -16.62 -0.23
C LEU A 14 14.64 -17.90 -0.64
N THR A 15 13.70 -18.35 0.18
CA THR A 15 12.79 -19.46 -0.12
C THR A 15 11.45 -18.88 -0.56
N THR A 16 11.00 -19.23 -1.77
CA THR A 16 9.68 -18.85 -2.29
C THR A 16 8.56 -19.67 -1.64
N PRO A 17 7.28 -19.26 -1.80
CA PRO A 17 6.14 -20.05 -1.30
C PRO A 17 6.10 -21.48 -1.85
N ASP A 18 6.61 -21.70 -3.07
CA ASP A 18 6.72 -23.04 -3.68
C ASP A 18 7.93 -23.84 -3.18
N GLY A 19 8.70 -23.28 -2.24
CA GLY A 19 9.89 -23.93 -1.68
C GLY A 19 11.17 -23.78 -2.52
N ILE A 20 11.16 -22.95 -3.57
CA ILE A 20 12.35 -22.72 -4.40
C ILE A 20 13.32 -21.84 -3.63
N GLU A 21 14.54 -22.32 -3.44
CA GLU A 21 15.61 -21.54 -2.81
C GLU A 21 16.45 -20.80 -3.85
N THR A 22 16.67 -19.51 -3.61
CA THR A 22 17.58 -18.67 -4.38
C THR A 22 18.64 -18.10 -3.47
N ALA A 23 19.91 -18.37 -3.77
CA ALA A 23 21.03 -17.74 -3.06
C ALA A 23 21.15 -16.27 -3.48
N LEU A 24 21.22 -15.38 -2.49
CA LEU A 24 21.39 -13.95 -2.69
C LEU A 24 22.76 -13.52 -2.16
N THR A 25 23.44 -12.68 -2.94
CA THR A 25 24.71 -12.10 -2.51
C THR A 25 24.46 -10.72 -1.88
N PRO A 26 24.78 -10.53 -0.59
CA PRO A 26 24.69 -9.22 0.04
C PRO A 26 25.73 -8.25 -0.55
N ALA A 27 25.32 -7.01 -0.80
CA ALA A 27 26.18 -5.93 -1.28
C ALA A 27 26.06 -4.72 -0.34
N ALA A 28 27.19 -4.30 0.23
CA ALA A 28 27.27 -3.14 1.14
C ALA A 28 26.26 -3.16 2.31
N GLY A 29 26.07 -4.31 2.96
CA GLY A 29 25.13 -4.45 4.10
C GLY A 29 23.64 -4.45 3.71
N ARG A 30 23.35 -4.54 2.41
CA ARG A 30 21.99 -4.64 1.87
C ARG A 30 21.88 -5.83 0.92
N VAL A 31 20.66 -6.30 0.73
CA VAL A 31 20.35 -7.29 -0.30
C VAL A 31 19.20 -6.78 -1.16
N SER A 32 19.35 -6.94 -2.48
CA SER A 32 18.26 -6.69 -3.42
C SER A 32 17.46 -7.98 -3.58
N LEU A 33 16.18 -7.92 -3.22
CA LEU A 33 15.28 -9.04 -3.46
C LEU A 33 14.81 -9.01 -4.92
N PRO A 34 14.80 -10.16 -5.62
CA PRO A 34 14.19 -10.28 -6.93
C PRO A 34 12.69 -9.91 -6.85
N PRO A 35 12.07 -9.49 -7.97
CA PRO A 35 10.63 -9.27 -8.01
C PRO A 35 9.89 -10.53 -7.56
N ALA A 36 8.96 -10.39 -6.62
CA ALA A 36 8.07 -11.49 -6.27
C ALA A 36 7.14 -11.77 -7.47
N THR A 37 7.04 -13.03 -7.87
CA THR A 37 6.24 -13.47 -9.03
C THR A 37 4.94 -14.16 -8.64
N GLN A 38 4.76 -14.46 -7.35
CA GLN A 38 3.58 -15.13 -6.81
C GLN A 38 3.26 -14.64 -5.39
N PRO A 39 1.98 -14.65 -4.99
CA PRO A 39 1.59 -14.37 -3.62
C PRO A 39 1.96 -15.55 -2.70
N GLY A 40 2.12 -15.27 -1.41
CA GLY A 40 2.39 -16.26 -0.37
C GLY A 40 3.49 -15.82 0.60
N LEU A 41 3.90 -16.76 1.44
CA LEU A 41 4.91 -16.55 2.48
C LEU A 41 6.32 -16.82 1.95
N TYR A 42 7.18 -15.80 1.99
CA TYR A 42 8.59 -15.91 1.64
C TYR A 42 9.43 -15.98 2.92
N THR A 43 10.48 -16.81 2.89
CA THR A 43 11.43 -16.94 4.00
C THR A 43 12.80 -16.45 3.56
N LEU A 44 13.36 -15.50 4.29
CA LEU A 44 14.72 -15.03 4.14
C LEU A 44 15.58 -15.63 5.25
N THR A 45 16.50 -16.50 4.89
CA THR A 45 17.45 -17.12 5.82
C THR A 45 18.82 -16.48 5.64
N SER A 46 19.35 -15.87 6.69
CA SER A 46 20.70 -15.30 6.74
C SER A 46 21.58 -16.14 7.64
N GLU A 47 22.77 -16.48 7.16
CA GLU A 47 23.83 -17.16 7.91
C GLU A 47 24.97 -16.16 8.11
N ALA A 48 25.30 -15.88 9.38
CA ALA A 48 26.40 -15.02 9.76
C ALA A 48 27.71 -15.80 9.89
N ALA A 49 28.85 -15.09 9.85
CA ALA A 49 30.19 -15.68 9.93
C ALA A 49 30.46 -16.46 11.24
N ASP A 50 29.71 -16.15 12.30
CA ASP A 50 29.74 -16.86 13.59
C ASP A 50 28.88 -18.14 13.59
N GLY A 51 28.28 -18.49 12.45
CA GLY A 51 27.38 -19.63 12.30
C GLY A 51 25.95 -19.37 12.77
N LYS A 52 25.62 -18.14 13.19
CA LYS A 52 24.26 -17.80 13.60
C LYS A 52 23.34 -17.76 12.39
N VAL A 53 22.26 -18.54 12.45
CA VAL A 53 21.22 -18.56 11.42
C VAL A 53 20.03 -17.77 11.92
N GLU A 54 19.65 -16.73 11.18
CA GLU A 54 18.43 -15.96 11.41
C GLU A 54 17.48 -16.17 10.24
N SER A 55 16.19 -16.33 10.55
CA SER A 55 15.14 -16.52 9.55
C SER A 55 14.07 -15.46 9.73
N THR A 56 13.85 -14.66 8.70
CA THR A 56 12.81 -13.63 8.65
C THR A 56 11.78 -14.02 7.62
N ARG A 57 10.50 -14.02 7.99
CA ARG A 57 9.40 -14.32 7.08
C ARG A 57 8.67 -13.04 6.71
N PHE A 58 8.21 -12.94 5.46
CA PHE A 58 7.36 -11.86 5.01
C PHE A 58 6.34 -12.36 4.00
N ALA A 59 5.11 -11.85 4.10
CA ALA A 59 4.02 -12.18 3.18
C ALA A 59 4.03 -11.22 1.98
N VAL A 60 3.81 -11.78 0.79
CA VAL A 60 3.53 -11.02 -0.43
C VAL A 60 2.10 -11.33 -0.86
N ASN A 61 1.27 -10.30 -1.02
CA ASN A 61 -0.09 -10.43 -1.54
C ASN A 61 -0.24 -9.55 -2.80
N PHE A 62 -0.81 -10.11 -3.88
CA PHE A 62 -1.09 -9.42 -5.14
C PHE A 62 -2.52 -8.84 -5.23
N PHE A 63 -3.13 -8.51 -4.09
CA PHE A 63 -4.52 -8.09 -4.01
C PHE A 63 -5.50 -9.17 -4.50
N ASN A 64 -5.28 -10.43 -4.10
CA ASN A 64 -6.21 -11.50 -4.44
C ASN A 64 -7.55 -11.26 -3.71
N PRO A 65 -8.70 -11.13 -4.41
CA PRO A 65 -10.00 -10.92 -3.78
C PRO A 65 -10.40 -12.07 -2.83
N VAL A 66 -9.84 -13.27 -3.00
CA VAL A 66 -10.06 -14.40 -2.07
C VAL A 66 -9.51 -14.11 -0.68
N GLU A 67 -8.33 -13.48 -0.56
CA GLU A 67 -7.76 -13.05 0.73
C GLU A 67 -8.46 -11.81 1.31
N SER A 68 -9.12 -11.02 0.46
CA SER A 68 -9.95 -9.88 0.90
C SER A 68 -11.38 -10.27 1.26
N THR A 69 -11.75 -11.54 1.09
CA THR A 69 -13.08 -12.06 1.44
C THR A 69 -13.14 -12.33 2.94
N ILE A 70 -13.56 -11.32 3.70
CA ILE A 70 -13.79 -11.40 5.15
C ILE A 70 -15.12 -12.09 5.51
N ALA A 71 -15.83 -12.66 4.53
CA ALA A 71 -17.02 -13.44 4.79
C ALA A 71 -16.65 -14.68 5.62
N PRO A 72 -17.37 -14.99 6.71
CA PRO A 72 -17.09 -16.17 7.52
C PRO A 72 -17.09 -17.43 6.64
N GLN A 73 -15.97 -18.14 6.57
CA GLN A 73 -15.93 -19.43 5.90
C GLN A 73 -16.48 -20.50 6.86
N PRO A 74 -17.37 -21.39 6.40
CA PRO A 74 -18.01 -22.40 7.25
C PRO A 74 -17.00 -23.45 7.75
N GLU A 75 -15.87 -23.61 7.07
CA GLU A 75 -14.76 -24.47 7.47
C GLU A 75 -13.47 -23.67 7.36
N LEU A 76 -12.73 -23.57 8.47
CA LEU A 76 -11.43 -22.90 8.53
C LEU A 76 -10.37 -23.97 8.77
N ASP A 77 -9.46 -24.15 7.82
CA ASP A 77 -8.36 -25.10 7.95
C ASP A 77 -7.32 -24.57 8.96
N LEU A 78 -7.41 -25.03 10.21
CA LEU A 78 -6.59 -24.59 11.34
C LEU A 78 -5.16 -25.14 11.33
N THR A 79 -4.79 -25.92 10.31
CA THR A 79 -3.45 -26.49 10.17
C THR A 79 -2.42 -25.46 9.66
N ALA A 80 -2.87 -24.27 9.25
CA ALA A 80 -1.99 -23.18 8.86
C ALA A 80 -1.29 -22.57 10.10
N PRO A 81 0.06 -22.40 10.08
CA PRO A 81 0.77 -21.79 11.18
C PRO A 81 0.26 -20.35 11.41
N ALA A 82 -0.31 -20.11 12.58
CA ALA A 82 -0.80 -18.79 12.98
C ALA A 82 0.38 -17.79 12.97
N GLU A 83 0.34 -16.83 12.04
CA GLU A 83 1.34 -15.78 11.98
C GLU A 83 1.23 -14.89 13.22
N THR A 84 2.32 -14.86 13.98
CA THR A 84 2.47 -14.09 15.20
C THR A 84 2.31 -12.60 14.94
N ASN A 85 1.25 -12.04 15.54
CA ASN A 85 1.10 -10.64 15.94
C ASN A 85 1.14 -9.57 14.82
N PRO A 86 0.00 -9.28 14.16
CA PRO A 86 -0.12 -8.23 13.14
C PRO A 86 0.01 -6.79 13.70
N LEU A 87 0.11 -6.60 15.02
CA LEU A 87 0.10 -5.27 15.66
C LEU A 87 1.45 -4.53 15.61
N ALA A 88 2.54 -5.15 15.12
CA ALA A 88 3.87 -4.54 15.08
C ALA A 88 4.29 -4.04 13.68
N ALA A 89 3.50 -4.31 12.63
CA ALA A 89 3.82 -3.86 11.28
C ALA A 89 3.41 -2.39 11.12
N SER A 90 4.38 -1.48 11.15
CA SER A 90 4.20 -0.13 10.63
C SER A 90 3.74 -0.26 9.17
N LEU A 91 2.46 0.04 8.93
CA LEU A 91 1.86 0.01 7.60
C LEU A 91 2.76 0.84 6.67
N PRO A 92 3.20 0.29 5.52
CA PRO A 92 3.92 1.05 4.52
C PRO A 92 3.18 2.37 4.24
N PRO A 93 3.89 3.49 4.02
CA PRO A 93 3.24 4.77 3.78
C PRO A 93 2.18 4.58 2.69
N ALA A 94 0.92 4.80 3.09
CA ALA A 94 -0.23 4.61 2.24
C ALA A 94 0.02 5.36 0.94
N HIS A 95 -0.15 4.63 -0.17
CA HIS A 95 -0.03 5.08 -1.55
C HIS A 95 -0.35 6.57 -1.68
N GLN A 96 0.59 7.34 -2.25
CA GLN A 96 0.45 8.79 -2.40
C GLN A 96 -0.94 9.13 -2.97
N GLU A 97 -1.64 10.05 -2.29
CA GLU A 97 -3.06 10.32 -2.52
C GLU A 97 -3.28 11.25 -3.72
N TRP A 98 -2.81 10.84 -4.91
CA TRP A 98 -2.95 11.60 -6.15
C TRP A 98 -4.42 11.85 -6.54
N TRP A 99 -5.36 11.11 -5.93
CA TRP A 99 -6.80 11.34 -6.11
C TRP A 99 -7.29 12.64 -5.47
N ARG A 100 -6.62 13.15 -4.42
CA ARG A 100 -7.03 14.40 -3.73
C ARG A 100 -6.97 15.63 -4.63
N PRO A 101 -5.87 15.94 -5.33
CA PRO A 101 -5.84 17.07 -6.26
C PRO A 101 -6.82 16.88 -7.43
N LEU A 102 -7.04 15.64 -7.90
CA LEU A 102 -8.01 15.35 -8.95
C LEU A 102 -9.46 15.65 -8.50
N ALA A 103 -9.84 15.20 -7.30
CA ALA A 103 -11.15 15.47 -6.71
C ALA A 103 -11.39 16.96 -6.49
N LEU A 104 -10.36 17.71 -6.05
CA LEU A 104 -10.43 19.16 -5.90
C LEU A 104 -10.65 19.85 -7.25
N GLY A 105 -9.96 19.40 -8.31
CA GLY A 105 -10.16 19.92 -9.67
C GLY A 105 -11.60 19.70 -10.18
N ALA A 106 -12.15 18.51 -9.97
CA ALA A 106 -13.55 18.20 -10.33
C ALA A 106 -14.55 19.06 -9.54
N LEU A 107 -14.31 19.27 -8.25
CA LEU A 107 -15.17 20.13 -7.40
C LEU A 107 -15.17 21.58 -7.89
N ILE A 108 -14.00 22.14 -8.23
CA ILE A 108 -13.88 23.50 -8.76
C ILE A 108 -14.66 23.62 -10.08
N LEU A 109 -14.51 22.65 -10.98
CA LEU A 109 -15.23 22.63 -12.26
C LEU A 109 -16.74 22.62 -12.03
N LEU A 110 -17.24 21.81 -11.11
CA LEU A 110 -18.66 21.74 -10.76
C LEU A 110 -19.18 23.07 -10.18
N VAL A 111 -18.39 23.74 -9.33
CA VAL A 111 -18.73 25.07 -8.79
C VAL A 111 -18.79 26.10 -9.91
N ILE A 112 -17.85 26.07 -10.86
CA ILE A 112 -17.85 26.97 -12.02
C ILE A 112 -19.09 26.72 -12.89
N GLU A 113 -19.39 25.46 -13.19
CA GLU A 113 -20.56 25.09 -13.99
C GLU A 113 -21.86 25.55 -13.33
N TRP A 114 -21.98 25.35 -12.02
CA TRP A 114 -23.11 25.82 -11.23
C TRP A 114 -23.24 27.35 -11.27
N LEU A 115 -22.13 28.09 -11.13
CA LEU A 115 -22.15 29.56 -11.22
C LEU A 115 -22.54 30.06 -12.61
N VAL A 116 -22.09 29.39 -13.67
CA VAL A 116 -22.47 29.73 -15.06
C VAL A 116 -23.95 29.47 -15.29
N TYR A 117 -24.48 28.33 -14.83
CA TYR A 117 -25.90 28.01 -14.90
C TYR A 117 -26.73 29.03 -14.12
N GLN A 118 -26.30 29.35 -12.89
CA GLN A 118 -26.99 30.28 -12.02
C GLN A 118 -26.74 31.75 -12.38
N ARG A 119 -25.92 32.06 -13.40
CA ARG A 119 -25.63 33.46 -13.79
C ARG A 119 -26.90 34.23 -14.08
N SER A 120 -27.90 33.60 -14.69
CA SER A 120 -29.19 34.21 -15.03
C SER A 120 -29.95 34.68 -13.78
N VAL A 121 -29.78 33.96 -12.67
CA VAL A 121 -30.40 34.27 -11.37
C VAL A 121 -29.53 35.28 -10.61
N LEU A 122 -28.20 35.12 -10.60
CA LEU A 122 -27.24 36.02 -9.96
C LEU A 122 -27.26 37.44 -10.55
N PHE A 123 -27.30 37.58 -11.88
CA PHE A 123 -27.41 38.90 -12.53
C PHE A 123 -28.73 39.61 -12.19
N LYS A 124 -29.83 38.86 -12.04
CA LYS A 124 -31.14 39.39 -11.63
C LYS A 124 -31.11 39.95 -10.20
N TYR A 125 -30.43 39.26 -9.26
CA TYR A 125 -30.25 39.75 -7.89
C TYR A 125 -29.30 40.95 -7.81
N TRP A 126 -28.23 40.99 -8.63
CA TRP A 126 -27.28 42.10 -8.62
C TRP A 126 -27.86 43.40 -9.20
N TYR A 127 -28.73 43.31 -10.21
CA TYR A 127 -29.47 44.48 -10.74
C TYR A 127 -30.63 44.92 -9.83
N GLY A 128 -31.29 44.01 -9.12
CA GLY A 128 -32.36 44.34 -8.17
C GLY A 128 -31.89 45.17 -6.96
N ILE A 129 -30.64 45.03 -6.54
CA ILE A 129 -30.06 45.81 -5.42
C ILE A 129 -29.76 47.26 -5.82
N LYS A 130 -29.57 47.56 -7.11
CA LYS A 130 -29.33 48.93 -7.60
C LYS A 130 -30.60 49.72 -7.93
N ALA A 131 -31.78 49.11 -7.87
CA ALA A 131 -33.04 49.70 -8.34
C ALA A 131 -34.01 50.10 -7.21
N THR A 132 -33.50 50.57 -6.07
CA THR A 132 -34.35 51.15 -5.01
C THR A 132 -34.12 52.67 -4.92
N PRO A 133 -34.76 53.51 -5.77
CA PRO A 133 -34.89 54.92 -5.46
C PRO A 133 -35.95 55.06 -4.36
N ARG A 134 -35.50 55.32 -3.14
CA ARG A 134 -36.37 55.65 -2.01
C ARG A 134 -36.99 57.04 -2.29
N LYS A 135 -38.31 57.11 -2.49
CA LYS A 135 -39.10 58.34 -2.33
C LYS A 135 -39.38 58.56 -0.85
#